data_AF-A0AAV9SCD3-F1
#
_entry.id   AF-A0AAV9SCD3-F1
#
_cell.length_a   1.000
_cell.length_b   1.000
_cell.length_c   1.000
_cell.angle_alpha   90.00
_cell.angle_beta   90.00
_cell.angle_gamma   90.00
#
_symmetry.space_group_name_H-M   'P 1'
#
loop_
_entity.id
_entity.type
_entity.pdbx_description
1 polymer ?
#
loop_
_entity_poly.entity_id
_entity_poly.type
_entity_poly.pdbx_seq_one_letter_code
_entity_poly.pdbx_strand_id
1 'polypeptide(L)'
;MMVVLLESWKSSLPPEQQEWLSRALFIKDRTGRAVLSKELQLWYHPPGPRLIYSQPPSSPDAFFQRRFFLWAPYRMWQYSFKCPSCAHKLTSCGLHKTVRRVLDLDGWYYMGREYLECRYCTKKLAAWSRSVREQLDFSHQILVPAELAYRLSCGKKVVSQMKGRTLGNSANRLHFLVENHT
;
A
#
# COMPACT_ATOMS: atom_id res chain seq x y z
N MET A 1 -3.09 -22.55 10.24
CA MET A 1 -1.72 -22.39 9.67
C MET A 1 -1.07 -21.20 10.39
N MET A 2 0.20 -21.25 10.78
CA MET A 2 0.80 -20.15 11.56
C MET A 2 0.91 -18.89 10.70
N VAL A 3 0.25 -17.80 11.11
CA VAL A 3 0.34 -16.50 10.45
C VAL A 3 1.78 -16.00 10.57
N VAL A 4 2.44 -15.78 9.44
CA VAL A 4 3.79 -15.21 9.43
C VAL A 4 3.78 -13.80 8.87
N LEU A 5 3.78 -12.84 9.80
CA LEU A 5 3.80 -11.41 9.54
C LEU A 5 4.84 -10.77 10.45
N LEU A 6 5.28 -9.55 10.08
CA LEU A 6 6.02 -8.71 11.01
C LEU A 6 5.15 -8.43 12.25
N GLU A 7 5.74 -8.53 13.44
CA GLU A 7 5.01 -8.28 14.68
C GLU A 7 4.41 -6.86 14.71
N SER A 8 5.13 -5.88 14.15
CA SER A 8 4.63 -4.51 14.02
C SER A 8 3.45 -4.35 13.07
N TRP A 9 3.27 -5.29 12.12
CA TRP A 9 2.11 -5.29 11.23
C TRP A 9 0.87 -5.80 11.94
N LYS A 10 0.98 -6.77 12.84
CA LYS A 10 -0.17 -7.29 13.60
C LYS A 10 -0.91 -6.21 14.41
N SER A 11 -0.21 -5.16 14.84
CA SER A 11 -0.83 -4.03 15.56
C SER A 11 -1.49 -2.98 14.65
N SER A 12 -1.21 -3.00 13.34
CA SER A 12 -1.74 -2.02 12.38
C SER A 12 -2.60 -2.63 11.25
N LEU A 13 -2.58 -3.95 11.11
CA LEU A 13 -3.47 -4.74 10.25
C LEU A 13 -4.53 -5.43 11.12
N PRO A 14 -5.81 -5.25 10.80
CA PRO A 14 -6.88 -5.99 11.46
C PRO A 14 -6.73 -7.51 11.29
N PRO A 15 -7.21 -8.32 12.26
CA PRO A 15 -7.04 -9.78 12.27
C PRO A 15 -7.48 -10.46 10.97
N GLU A 16 -8.59 -10.03 10.38
CA GLU A 16 -9.16 -10.58 9.15
C GLU A 16 -8.23 -10.46 7.93
N GLN A 17 -7.27 -9.52 7.98
CA GLN A 17 -6.29 -9.33 6.91
C GLN A 17 -5.03 -10.19 7.08
N GLN A 18 -4.75 -10.66 8.29
CA GLN A 18 -3.42 -11.13 8.65
C GLN A 18 -3.04 -12.44 7.96
N GLU A 19 -3.95 -13.42 7.97
CA GLU A 19 -3.65 -14.75 7.43
C GLU A 19 -3.47 -14.75 5.92
N TRP A 20 -4.41 -14.18 5.17
CA TRP A 20 -4.33 -14.20 3.70
C TRP A 20 -3.15 -13.37 3.21
N LEU A 21 -2.87 -12.23 3.84
CA LEU A 21 -1.76 -11.37 3.45
C LEU A 21 -0.41 -12.00 3.77
N SER A 22 -0.31 -12.70 4.90
CA SER A 22 0.87 -13.50 5.24
C SER A 22 1.20 -14.49 4.12
N ARG A 23 0.19 -15.23 3.64
CA ARG A 23 0.33 -16.20 2.55
C ARG A 23 0.68 -15.54 1.22
N ALA A 24 0.14 -14.36 0.96
CA ALA A 24 0.37 -13.64 -0.29
C ALA A 24 1.78 -13.04 -0.37
N LEU A 25 2.34 -12.58 0.75
CA LEU A 25 3.61 -11.86 0.77
C LEU A 25 4.82 -12.70 1.15
N PHE A 26 4.65 -13.73 1.97
CA PHE A 26 5.77 -14.45 2.59
C PHE A 26 5.82 -15.90 2.15
N ILE A 27 7.04 -16.36 1.88
CA ILE A 27 7.37 -17.76 1.61
C ILE A 27 8.29 -18.27 2.73
N LYS A 28 8.29 -19.58 2.98
CA LYS A 28 9.28 -20.19 3.87
C LYS A 28 10.57 -20.43 3.10
N ASP A 29 11.70 -20.03 3.67
CA ASP A 29 13.01 -20.39 3.14
C ASP A 29 13.39 -21.84 3.49
N ARG A 30 14.59 -22.26 3.07
CA ARG A 30 15.11 -23.61 3.34
C ARG A 30 15.25 -23.93 4.83
N THR A 31 15.31 -22.91 5.69
CA THR A 31 15.39 -23.04 7.15
C THR A 31 14.01 -23.02 7.82
N GLY A 32 12.94 -22.88 7.04
CA GLY A 32 11.57 -22.75 7.54
C GLY A 32 11.20 -21.34 8.01
N ARG A 33 12.13 -20.36 7.91
CA ARG A 33 11.87 -18.97 8.28
C ARG A 33 11.08 -18.30 7.18
N ALA A 34 10.06 -17.51 7.55
CA ALA A 34 9.35 -16.74 6.56
C ALA A 34 10.19 -15.55 6.09
N VAL A 35 10.29 -15.44 4.77
CA VAL A 35 10.96 -14.37 4.05
C VAL A 35 9.98 -13.75 3.07
N LEU A 36 10.14 -12.46 2.83
CA LEU A 36 9.35 -11.76 1.83
C LEU A 36 9.60 -12.39 0.45
N SER A 37 8.54 -12.64 -0.32
CA SER A 37 8.65 -13.15 -1.69
C SER A 37 9.56 -12.27 -2.55
N LYS A 38 10.25 -12.89 -3.50
CA LYS A 38 11.04 -12.17 -4.51
C LYS A 38 10.14 -11.59 -5.61
N GLU A 39 9.06 -12.30 -5.93
CA GLU A 39 8.09 -11.90 -6.94
C GLU A 39 7.03 -11.02 -6.29
N LEU A 40 7.34 -9.74 -6.17
CA LEU A 40 6.46 -8.77 -5.54
C LEU A 40 5.58 -8.07 -6.57
N GLN A 41 4.29 -8.01 -6.27
CA GLN A 41 3.29 -7.23 -6.99
C GLN A 41 2.93 -5.96 -6.22
N LEU A 42 2.44 -4.95 -6.93
CA LEU A 42 1.93 -3.73 -6.31
C LEU A 42 0.62 -3.98 -5.56
N TRP A 43 -0.28 -4.78 -6.12
CA TRP A 43 -1.61 -5.04 -5.58
C TRP A 43 -1.80 -6.52 -5.28
N TYR A 44 -2.25 -6.81 -4.07
CA TYR A 44 -2.68 -8.13 -3.64
C TYR A 44 -4.17 -8.11 -3.32
N HIS A 45 -4.86 -9.17 -3.73
CA HIS A 45 -6.29 -9.30 -3.60
C HIS A 45 -6.60 -10.43 -2.60
N PRO A 46 -7.51 -10.20 -1.65
CA PRO A 46 -7.92 -11.25 -0.75
C PRO A 46 -8.68 -12.35 -1.51
N PRO A 47 -8.69 -13.58 -0.98
CA PRO A 47 -9.48 -14.67 -1.56
C PRO A 47 -11.00 -14.38 -1.50
N GLY A 48 -11.43 -13.54 -0.56
CA GLY A 48 -12.84 -13.15 -0.41
C GLY A 48 -13.71 -14.24 0.21
N PRO A 49 -15.02 -13.96 0.40
CA PRO A 49 -15.97 -14.95 0.88
C PRO A 49 -16.24 -16.02 -0.17
N ARG A 50 -16.67 -17.21 0.28
CA ARG A 50 -17.10 -18.27 -0.63
C ARG A 50 -18.41 -17.85 -1.29
N LEU A 51 -18.62 -18.23 -2.55
CA LEU A 51 -19.87 -17.93 -3.26
C LEU A 51 -21.06 -18.68 -2.68
N ILE A 52 -20.82 -19.91 -2.18
CA ILE A 52 -21.85 -20.78 -1.61
C ILE A 52 -21.37 -21.27 -0.26
N TYR A 53 -22.25 -21.17 0.73
CA TYR A 53 -22.07 -21.68 2.08
C TYR A 53 -23.09 -22.80 2.30
N SER A 54 -22.62 -24.02 2.54
CA SER A 54 -23.49 -25.14 2.96
C SER A 54 -23.87 -25.03 4.44
N GLN A 55 -23.11 -24.27 5.21
CA GLN A 55 -23.36 -23.91 6.61
C GLN A 55 -22.95 -22.46 6.84
N PRO A 56 -23.55 -21.76 7.83
CA PRO A 56 -23.14 -20.40 8.18
C PRO A 56 -21.62 -20.29 8.38
N PRO A 57 -20.96 -19.23 7.86
CA PRO A 57 -19.54 -19.01 8.09
C PRO A 57 -19.24 -18.91 9.59
N SER A 58 -18.15 -19.55 10.04
CA SER A 58 -17.72 -19.49 11.45
C SER A 58 -17.22 -18.12 11.88
N SER A 59 -16.91 -17.23 10.92
CA SER A 59 -16.48 -15.86 11.15
C SER A 59 -16.86 -14.99 9.95
N PRO A 60 -17.17 -13.69 10.15
CA PRO A 60 -17.42 -12.77 9.06
C PRO A 60 -16.14 -12.25 8.39
N ASP A 61 -14.95 -12.63 8.86
CA ASP A 61 -13.65 -12.08 8.41
C ASP A 61 -13.49 -12.02 6.88
N ALA A 62 -13.91 -13.07 6.17
CA ALA A 62 -13.78 -13.15 4.72
C ALA A 62 -14.52 -12.02 3.98
N PHE A 63 -15.57 -11.45 4.57
CA PHE A 63 -16.35 -10.34 4.02
C PHE A 63 -15.71 -8.97 4.31
N PHE A 64 -14.84 -8.88 5.31
CA PHE A 64 -14.17 -7.64 5.72
C PHE A 64 -12.74 -7.52 5.16
N GLN A 65 -12.26 -8.53 4.44
CA GLN A 65 -11.00 -8.50 3.75
C GLN A 65 -10.94 -7.37 2.71
N ARG A 66 -9.78 -6.70 2.59
CA ARG A 66 -9.58 -5.57 1.67
C ARG A 66 -8.28 -5.76 0.91
N ARG A 67 -8.20 -5.16 -0.28
CA ARG A 67 -6.99 -5.18 -1.10
C ARG A 67 -5.79 -4.59 -0.35
N PHE A 68 -4.60 -5.05 -0.68
CA PHE A 68 -3.36 -4.58 -0.10
C PHE A 68 -2.43 -4.03 -1.18
N PHE A 69 -1.96 -2.80 -1.00
CA PHE A 69 -0.96 -2.17 -1.85
C PHE A 69 0.42 -2.26 -1.18
N LEU A 70 1.41 -2.85 -1.86
CA LEU A 70 2.79 -2.87 -1.41
C LEU A 70 3.61 -1.88 -2.24
N TRP A 71 4.26 -0.93 -1.56
CA TRP A 71 5.22 -0.04 -2.20
C TRP A 71 6.65 -0.40 -1.82
N ALA A 72 7.33 -1.16 -2.68
CA ALA A 72 8.71 -1.59 -2.46
C ALA A 72 9.57 -1.45 -3.72
N PRO A 73 9.71 -0.23 -4.28
CA PRO A 73 10.34 0.00 -5.59
C PRO A 73 11.79 -0.49 -5.69
N TYR A 74 12.59 -0.44 -4.62
CA TYR A 74 13.93 -1.02 -4.61
C TYR A 74 13.86 -2.52 -4.81
N ARG A 75 12.98 -3.22 -4.08
CA ARG A 75 12.85 -4.69 -4.17
C ARG A 75 12.20 -5.15 -5.48
N MET A 76 11.20 -4.41 -5.95
CA MET A 76 10.41 -4.75 -7.14
C MET A 76 11.19 -4.49 -8.44
N TRP A 77 11.94 -3.39 -8.50
CA TRP A 77 12.51 -2.89 -9.77
C TRP A 77 14.01 -2.55 -9.68
N GLN A 78 14.65 -2.79 -8.54
CA GLN A 78 16.10 -2.59 -8.35
C GLN A 78 16.59 -1.15 -8.62
N TYR A 79 15.73 -0.15 -8.36
CA TYR A 79 16.10 1.25 -8.48
C TYR A 79 17.34 1.61 -7.64
N SER A 80 18.24 2.39 -8.25
CA SER A 80 19.42 2.93 -7.57
C SER A 80 19.14 4.31 -6.98
N PHE A 81 18.50 4.35 -5.82
CA PHE A 81 18.22 5.60 -5.12
C PHE A 81 19.47 6.21 -4.48
N LYS A 82 19.56 7.54 -4.52
CA LYS A 82 20.59 8.34 -3.84
C LYS A 82 20.05 8.96 -2.56
N CYS A 83 20.88 9.00 -1.53
CA CYS A 83 20.57 9.63 -0.26
C CYS A 83 20.48 11.15 -0.46
N PRO A 84 19.38 11.81 -0.06
CA PRO A 84 19.22 13.26 -0.21
C PRO A 84 20.18 14.08 0.65
N SER A 85 20.86 13.46 1.63
CA SER A 85 21.77 14.16 2.54
C SER A 85 23.25 14.03 2.15
N CYS A 86 23.66 12.96 1.48
CA CYS A 86 25.07 12.72 1.16
C CYS A 86 25.30 12.08 -0.22
N ALA A 87 24.28 12.00 -1.07
CA ALA A 87 24.30 11.41 -2.42
C ALA A 87 24.69 9.92 -2.55
N HIS A 88 25.13 9.27 -1.47
CA HIS A 88 25.45 7.84 -1.46
C HIS A 88 24.22 6.96 -1.70
N LYS A 89 24.44 5.76 -2.22
CA LYS A 89 23.37 4.81 -2.54
C LYS A 89 22.55 4.43 -1.30
N LEU A 90 21.23 4.38 -1.48
CA LEU A 90 20.31 3.80 -0.52
C LEU A 90 20.10 2.31 -0.82
N THR A 91 19.94 1.52 0.23
CA THR A 91 19.64 0.08 0.15
C THR A 91 18.36 -0.22 0.92
N SER A 92 17.59 -1.23 0.51
CA SER A 92 16.43 -1.64 1.31
C SER A 92 16.87 -2.19 2.68
N CYS A 93 16.24 -1.73 3.76
CA CYS A 93 16.43 -2.21 5.12
C CYS A 93 15.17 -2.86 5.73
N GLY A 94 14.20 -3.24 4.88
CA GLY A 94 13.02 -4.01 5.29
C GLY A 94 11.71 -3.28 5.02
N LEU A 95 10.62 -3.77 5.60
CA LEU A 95 9.30 -3.14 5.50
C LEU A 95 9.09 -2.13 6.63
N HIS A 96 8.37 -1.05 6.31
CA HIS A 96 7.90 -0.06 7.26
C HIS A 96 7.07 -0.73 8.35
N LYS A 97 7.31 -0.36 9.62
CA LYS A 97 6.68 -1.02 10.77
C LYS A 97 5.15 -0.93 10.77
N THR A 98 4.61 0.16 10.22
CA THR A 98 3.17 0.44 10.20
C THR A 98 2.57 0.28 8.82
N VAL A 99 1.49 -0.49 8.72
CA VAL A 99 0.59 -0.51 7.57
C VAL A 99 -0.38 0.66 7.65
N ARG A 100 -0.63 1.33 6.53
CA ARG A 100 -1.59 2.44 6.46
C ARG A 100 -2.93 1.95 5.97
N ARG A 101 -4.01 2.38 6.59
CA ARG A 101 -5.35 2.33 6.00
C ARG A 101 -5.54 3.55 5.11
N VAL A 102 -5.78 3.34 3.82
CA VAL A 102 -5.93 4.40 2.83
C VAL A 102 -7.39 4.52 2.44
N LEU A 103 -7.97 5.71 2.63
CA LEU A 103 -9.33 6.02 2.18
C LEU A 103 -9.39 5.97 0.65
N ASP A 104 -10.39 5.30 0.09
CA ASP A 104 -10.65 5.23 -1.35
C ASP A 104 -12.15 5.50 -1.61
N LEU A 105 -12.55 5.56 -2.88
CA LEU A 105 -13.94 5.85 -3.26
C LEU A 105 -14.93 4.82 -2.70
N ASP A 106 -14.56 3.53 -2.75
CA ASP A 106 -15.43 2.41 -2.35
C ASP A 106 -15.11 1.88 -0.93
N GLY A 107 -14.55 2.75 -0.07
CA GLY A 107 -14.17 2.41 1.30
C GLY A 107 -12.68 2.62 1.57
N TRP A 108 -11.91 1.55 1.77
CA TRP A 108 -10.47 1.63 2.01
C TRP A 108 -9.70 0.39 1.57
N TYR A 109 -8.39 0.56 1.43
CA TYR A 109 -7.41 -0.53 1.27
C TYR A 109 -6.25 -0.35 2.26
N TYR A 110 -5.42 -1.38 2.40
CA TYR A 110 -4.24 -1.34 3.27
C TYR A 110 -2.98 -1.14 2.46
N MET A 111 -2.00 -0.41 3.00
CA MET A 111 -0.76 -0.07 2.31
C MET A 111 0.48 -0.32 3.15
N GLY A 112 1.31 -1.26 2.69
CA GLY A 112 2.67 -1.51 3.14
C GLY A 112 3.69 -0.70 2.34
N ARG A 113 4.84 -0.41 2.95
CA ARG A 113 5.94 0.33 2.30
C ARG A 113 7.26 -0.31 2.70
N GLU A 114 8.28 -0.21 1.85
CA GLU A 114 9.65 -0.49 2.26
C GLU A 114 10.31 0.72 2.95
N TYR A 115 11.29 0.42 3.79
CA TYR A 115 12.27 1.36 4.29
C TYR A 115 13.59 1.19 3.55
N LEU A 116 14.20 2.32 3.22
CA LEU A 116 15.53 2.42 2.66
C LEU A 116 16.48 2.99 3.73
N GLU A 117 17.74 2.61 3.64
CA GLU A 117 18.81 3.08 4.52
C GLU A 117 20.03 3.47 3.70
N CYS A 118 20.60 4.63 4.05
CA CYS A 118 21.93 5.00 3.62
C CYS A 118 22.96 4.35 4.55
N ARG A 119 23.79 3.45 4.04
CA ARG A 119 24.82 2.81 4.86
C ARG A 119 25.98 3.73 5.24
N TYR A 120 26.12 4.88 4.56
CA TYR A 120 27.15 5.87 4.85
C TYR A 120 26.77 6.77 6.04
N CYS A 121 25.61 7.45 5.96
CA CYS A 121 25.16 8.39 7.00
C CYS A 121 24.06 7.83 7.92
N THR A 122 23.78 6.53 7.84
CA THR A 122 22.76 5.76 8.61
C THR A 122 21.31 6.27 8.50
N LYS A 123 21.05 7.28 7.65
CA LYS A 123 19.73 7.85 7.45
C LYS A 123 18.74 6.83 6.89
N LYS A 124 17.58 6.71 7.54
CA LYS A 124 16.46 5.88 7.10
C LYS A 124 15.38 6.72 6.45
N LEU A 125 14.86 6.24 5.32
CA LEU A 125 13.84 6.92 4.53
C LEU A 125 12.76 5.92 4.11
N ALA A 126 11.50 6.25 4.34
CA ALA A 126 10.42 5.49 3.74
C ALA A 126 10.50 5.65 2.21
N ALA A 127 10.32 4.57 1.45
CA ALA A 127 10.35 4.65 -0.02
C ALA A 127 9.20 5.51 -0.61
N TRP A 128 8.22 5.86 0.22
CA TRP A 128 7.16 6.82 -0.10
C TRP A 128 7.60 8.29 0.03
N SER A 129 8.70 8.58 0.72
CA SER A 129 9.13 9.97 0.91
C SER A 129 9.33 10.67 -0.44
N ARG A 130 8.98 11.96 -0.48
CA ARG A 130 9.05 12.78 -1.70
C ARG A 130 10.44 12.68 -2.36
N SER A 131 11.51 12.82 -1.57
CA SER A 131 12.90 12.73 -2.03
C SER A 131 13.28 11.38 -2.66
N VAL A 132 12.57 10.30 -2.34
CA VAL A 132 12.76 8.99 -3.00
C VAL A 132 11.85 8.87 -4.23
N ARG A 133 10.58 9.28 -4.11
CA ARG A 133 9.60 9.24 -5.21
C ARG A 133 10.04 10.04 -6.43
N GLU A 134 10.63 11.21 -6.23
CA GLU A 134 11.08 12.09 -7.31
C GLU A 134 12.26 11.53 -8.11
N GLN A 135 12.93 10.48 -7.61
CA GLN A 135 14.02 9.79 -8.32
C GLN A 135 13.52 8.65 -9.23
N LEU A 136 12.23 8.29 -9.15
CA LEU A 136 11.63 7.29 -10.03
C LEU A 136 11.33 7.91 -11.39
N ASP A 137 11.26 7.10 -12.44
CA ASP A 137 10.70 7.57 -13.70
C ASP A 137 9.19 7.82 -13.57
N PHE A 138 8.65 8.63 -14.49
CA PHE A 138 7.25 9.05 -14.46
C PHE A 138 6.27 7.86 -14.42
N SER A 139 6.54 6.81 -15.20
CA SER A 139 5.69 5.63 -15.31
C SER A 139 5.53 4.92 -13.96
N HIS A 140 6.59 4.86 -13.15
CA HIS A 140 6.51 4.28 -11.80
C HIS A 140 5.96 5.28 -10.76
N GLN A 141 6.20 6.58 -10.91
CA GLN A 141 5.66 7.59 -9.99
C GLN A 141 4.12 7.61 -9.97
N ILE A 142 3.49 7.41 -11.14
CA ILE A 142 2.03 7.40 -11.30
C ILE A 142 1.38 6.15 -10.72
N LEU A 143 2.10 5.03 -10.59
CA LEU A 143 1.57 3.77 -10.07
C LEU A 143 1.15 3.86 -8.60
N VAL A 144 1.65 4.86 -7.86
CA VAL A 144 1.27 4.95 -6.44
C VAL A 144 -0.13 5.54 -6.29
N PRO A 145 -1.07 4.79 -5.68
CA PRO A 145 -2.47 5.18 -5.65
C PRO A 145 -2.82 6.18 -4.55
N ALA A 146 -1.92 6.43 -3.58
CA ALA A 146 -2.24 7.18 -2.37
C ALA A 146 -1.41 8.46 -2.24
N GLU A 147 -1.88 9.42 -1.45
CA GLU A 147 -1.12 10.46 -0.80
C GLU A 147 -1.07 10.18 0.70
N LEU A 148 0.12 10.22 1.31
CA LEU A 148 0.29 9.94 2.74
C LEU A 148 0.80 11.18 3.49
N ALA A 149 0.12 11.50 4.58
CA ALA A 149 0.56 12.45 5.59
C ALA A 149 1.06 11.70 6.85
N TYR A 150 1.36 12.43 7.91
CA TYR A 150 1.85 11.85 9.17
C TYR A 150 0.85 10.87 9.81
N ARG A 151 -0.44 11.22 9.86
CA ARG A 151 -1.51 10.35 10.43
C ARG A 151 -2.52 9.84 9.41
N LEU A 152 -2.66 10.53 8.30
CA LEU A 152 -3.73 10.30 7.33
C LEU A 152 -3.20 9.76 6.01
N SER A 153 -4.05 9.07 5.27
CA SER A 153 -3.72 8.48 3.98
C SER A 153 -4.96 8.44 3.11
N CYS A 154 -4.86 8.96 1.89
CA CYS A 154 -6.01 9.13 1.00
C CYS A 154 -5.65 8.77 -0.44
N GLY A 155 -6.53 8.06 -1.14
CA GLY A 155 -6.37 7.70 -2.54
C GLY A 155 -6.35 8.94 -3.43
N LYS A 156 -5.48 8.96 -4.44
CA LYS A 156 -5.37 10.05 -5.41
C LYS A 156 -6.69 10.30 -6.15
N LYS A 157 -7.51 9.27 -6.35
CA LYS A 157 -8.86 9.41 -6.94
C LYS A 157 -9.76 10.29 -6.07
N VAL A 158 -9.79 10.05 -4.76
CA VAL A 158 -10.51 10.86 -3.78
C VAL A 158 -9.97 12.29 -3.75
N VAL A 159 -8.64 12.44 -3.71
CA VAL A 159 -7.99 13.76 -3.76
C VAL A 159 -8.35 14.53 -5.03
N SER A 160 -8.37 13.87 -6.19
CA SER A 160 -8.75 14.47 -7.46
C SER A 160 -10.19 15.01 -7.44
N GLN A 161 -11.14 14.22 -6.91
CA GLN A 161 -12.51 14.67 -6.73
C GLN A 161 -12.62 15.85 -5.76
N MET A 162 -11.84 15.86 -4.67
CA MET A 162 -11.83 16.98 -3.72
C MET A 162 -11.26 18.27 -4.32
N LYS A 163 -10.20 18.20 -5.14
CA LYS A 163 -9.65 19.37 -5.85
C LYS A 163 -10.68 20.04 -6.75
N GLY A 164 -11.56 19.25 -7.36
CA GLY A 164 -12.68 19.75 -8.13
C GLY A 164 -13.68 20.57 -7.31
N ARG A 165 -13.83 20.27 -6.02
CA ARG A 165 -14.77 20.97 -5.12
C ARG A 165 -14.20 22.29 -4.58
N THR A 166 -12.87 22.40 -4.44
CA THR A 166 -12.22 23.64 -3.99
C THR A 166 -12.21 24.75 -5.04
N LEU A 167 -12.50 24.44 -6.31
CA LEU A 167 -12.62 25.44 -7.39
C LEU A 167 -14.04 26.00 -7.55
N GLY A 168 -14.97 25.64 -6.64
CA GLY A 168 -16.33 26.18 -6.59
C GLY A 168 -17.40 25.10 -6.67
N ASN A 169 -18.20 24.96 -5.62
CA ASN A 169 -19.45 24.21 -5.62
C ASN A 169 -20.59 25.05 -6.26
N SER A 170 -20.37 25.59 -7.46
CA SER A 170 -21.42 26.32 -8.15
C SER A 170 -22.40 25.36 -8.83
N ALA A 171 -23.68 25.76 -8.90
CA ALA A 171 -24.77 24.99 -9.52
C ALA A 171 -24.45 24.54 -10.97
N ASN A 172 -23.54 25.24 -11.66
CA ASN A 172 -23.10 24.91 -13.02
C ASN A 172 -22.46 23.51 -13.14
N ARG A 173 -21.83 22.98 -12.07
CA ARG A 173 -21.25 21.64 -12.11
C ARG A 173 -22.30 20.52 -12.02
N LEU A 174 -23.44 20.78 -11.36
CA LEU A 174 -24.58 19.86 -11.39
C LEU A 174 -25.19 19.82 -12.79
N HIS A 175 -25.28 20.95 -13.48
CA HIS A 175 -25.77 21.02 -14.87
C HIS A 175 -24.95 20.13 -15.81
N PHE A 176 -23.62 20.23 -15.74
CA PHE A 176 -22.72 19.38 -16.54
C PHE A 176 -22.87 17.88 -16.24
N LEU A 177 -23.19 17.49 -15.00
CA LEU A 177 -23.39 16.08 -14.65
C LEU A 177 -24.74 15.54 -15.15
N VAL A 178 -25.77 16.39 -15.21
CA VAL A 178 -27.09 16.04 -15.72
C VAL A 178 -27.06 15.89 -17.24
N GLU A 179 -26.35 16.76 -17.96
CA GLU A 179 -26.30 16.73 -19.43
C GLU A 179 -25.51 15.53 -20.00
N ASN A 180 -24.55 14.97 -19.26
CA ASN A 180 -23.77 13.80 -19.72
C ASN A 180 -24.49 12.45 -19.55
N HIS A 181 -25.75 12.45 -19.12
CA HIS A 181 -26.60 11.25 -19.01
C HIS A 181 -27.83 11.28 -19.93
N THR A 182 -27.83 12.16 -20.94
CA THR A 182 -28.84 12.22 -22.02
C THR A 182 -28.16 11.98 -23.36
#